data_AF-A0A849PX01-F1
#
_entry.id   AF-A0A849PX01-F1
#
_cell.length_a   1.000
_cell.length_b   1.000
_cell.length_c   1.000
_cell.angle_alpha   90.00
_cell.angle_beta   90.00
_cell.angle_gamma   90.00
#
_symmetry.space_group_name_H-M   'P 1'
#
loop_
_entity.id
_entity.type
_entity.pdbx_description
1 polymer ?
#
loop_
_entity_poly.entity_id
_entity_poly.type
_entity_poly.pdbx_seq_one_letter_code
_entity_poly.pdbx_strand_id
1 'polypeptide(L)'
;MIGKLYIVGVGPGHHDHMTFRAKEVIAESDTIVGYETYVNLVGDLIEGKEIHRYAMTQEVERAHQCIDLAKSGKIVSLVSSGDPGIYGMAGLIYETLAESGWNPKDDLQVEI
;
A
#
# COMPACT_ATOMS: atom_id res chain seq x y z
N MET A 1 0.04 14.74 12.42
CA MET A 1 -0.09 13.40 13.05
C MET A 1 0.64 12.43 12.14
N ILE A 2 1.37 11.44 12.66
CA ILE A 2 1.98 10.40 11.80
C ILE A 2 0.82 9.59 11.18
N GLY A 3 0.92 9.32 9.87
CA GLY A 3 -0.08 8.57 9.12
C GLY A 3 0.07 7.07 9.29
N LYS A 4 -0.45 6.30 8.32
CA LYS A 4 -0.41 4.84 8.34
C LYS A 4 -0.18 4.29 6.94
N LEU A 5 0.56 3.19 6.85
CA LEU A 5 0.80 2.46 5.61
C LEU A 5 0.19 1.06 5.67
N TYR A 6 -0.77 0.80 4.80
CA TYR A 6 -1.34 -0.53 4.55
C TYR A 6 -0.70 -1.13 3.30
N ILE A 7 -0.20 -2.37 3.39
CA ILE A 7 0.30 -3.13 2.25
C ILE A 7 -0.78 -4.15 1.88
N VAL A 8 -1.57 -3.85 0.86
CA VAL A 8 -2.87 -4.49 0.65
C VAL A 8 -2.80 -5.52 -0.47
N GLY A 9 -3.06 -6.79 -0.13
CA GLY A 9 -3.34 -7.85 -1.09
C GLY A 9 -4.78 -7.83 -1.58
N VAL A 10 -4.99 -7.66 -2.88
CA VAL A 10 -6.36 -7.67 -3.47
C VAL A 10 -6.78 -9.04 -4.00
N GLY A 11 -5.99 -10.08 -3.74
CA GLY A 11 -6.27 -11.42 -4.22
C GLY A 11 -6.11 -11.55 -5.75
N PRO A 12 -6.77 -12.54 -6.38
CA PRO A 12 -6.57 -12.86 -7.80
C PRO A 12 -7.21 -11.85 -8.77
N GLY A 13 -7.93 -10.85 -8.28
CA GLY A 13 -8.38 -9.69 -9.05
C GLY A 13 -9.89 -9.46 -9.07
N HIS A 14 -10.72 -10.51 -8.94
CA HIS A 14 -12.17 -10.31 -8.78
C HIS A 14 -12.51 -9.96 -7.33
N HIS A 15 -13.48 -9.06 -7.14
CA HIS A 15 -13.90 -8.55 -5.83
C HIS A 15 -14.46 -9.61 -4.89
N ASP A 16 -15.00 -10.70 -5.43
CA ASP A 16 -15.50 -11.85 -4.65
C ASP A 16 -14.37 -12.60 -3.94
N HIS A 17 -13.13 -12.44 -4.42
CA HIS A 17 -11.94 -13.05 -3.83
C HIS A 17 -11.14 -12.07 -2.97
N MET A 18 -11.58 -10.82 -2.88
CA MET A 18 -10.95 -9.82 -2.01
C MET A 18 -11.45 -10.02 -0.57
N THR A 19 -10.52 -10.03 0.38
CA THR A 19 -10.88 -10.16 1.80
C THR A 19 -11.68 -8.94 2.26
N PHE A 20 -12.49 -9.13 3.30
CA PHE A 20 -13.21 -8.03 3.92
C PHE A 20 -12.25 -6.95 4.43
N ARG A 21 -11.14 -7.36 5.07
CA ARG A 21 -10.12 -6.44 5.58
C ARG A 21 -9.50 -5.57 4.49
N ALA A 22 -9.20 -6.13 3.32
CA ALA A 22 -8.67 -5.36 2.19
C ALA A 22 -9.64 -4.25 1.74
N LYS A 23 -10.95 -4.53 1.68
CA LYS A 23 -11.97 -3.53 1.34
C LYS A 23 -12.05 -2.42 2.41
N GLU A 24 -12.01 -2.78 3.69
CA GLU A 24 -12.05 -1.82 4.79
C GLU A 24 -10.87 -0.84 4.74
N VAL A 25 -9.65 -1.34 4.60
CA VAL A 25 -8.45 -0.47 4.62
C VAL A 25 -8.35 0.39 3.36
N ILE A 26 -8.80 -0.12 2.20
CA ILE A 26 -8.90 0.70 0.99
C ILE A 26 -9.92 1.84 1.19
N ALA A 27 -11.05 1.56 1.84
CA ALA A 27 -12.06 2.57 2.14
C ALA A 27 -11.53 3.63 3.14
N GLU A 28 -10.78 3.22 4.15
CA GLU A 28 -10.14 4.09 5.17
C GLU A 28 -9.06 5.00 4.58
N SER A 29 -8.28 4.51 3.62
CA SER A 29 -7.17 5.25 3.02
C SER A 29 -7.61 6.47 2.23
N ASP A 30 -6.91 7.58 2.38
CA ASP A 30 -7.07 8.77 1.54
C ASP A 30 -6.19 8.71 0.27
N THR A 31 -5.14 7.89 0.30
CA THR A 31 -4.16 7.76 -0.79
C THR A 31 -3.96 6.30 -1.19
N ILE A 32 -4.00 6.04 -2.49
CA ILE A 32 -3.78 4.72 -3.11
C ILE A 32 -2.51 4.78 -3.95
N VAL A 33 -1.61 3.82 -3.73
CA VAL A 33 -0.37 3.68 -4.49
C VAL A 33 -0.30 2.26 -5.05
N GLY A 34 0.16 2.07 -6.28
CA GLY A 34 0.35 0.72 -6.80
C GLY A 34 0.83 0.65 -8.24
N TYR A 35 1.08 -0.56 -8.71
CA TYR A 35 1.26 -0.82 -10.14
C TYR A 35 -0.07 -0.59 -10.86
N GLU A 36 -0.04 0.07 -12.01
CA GLU A 36 -1.24 0.50 -12.75
C GLU A 36 -2.29 -0.61 -12.91
N THR A 37 -1.87 -1.82 -13.28
CA THR A 37 -2.76 -2.98 -13.43
C THR A 37 -3.48 -3.32 -12.14
N TYR A 38 -2.82 -3.24 -10.98
CA TYR A 38 -3.42 -3.59 -9.69
C TYR A 38 -4.34 -2.49 -9.16
N VAL A 39 -3.97 -1.22 -9.39
CA VAL A 39 -4.85 -0.09 -9.08
C VAL A 39 -6.16 -0.16 -9.88
N ASN A 40 -6.10 -0.65 -11.12
CA ASN A 40 -7.32 -0.85 -11.93
C ASN A 40 -8.28 -1.91 -11.37
N LEU A 41 -7.78 -2.92 -10.64
CA LEU A 41 -8.63 -3.96 -10.04
C LEU A 41 -9.54 -3.42 -8.92
N VAL A 42 -9.17 -2.28 -8.33
CA VAL A 42 -9.89 -1.63 -7.23
C VAL A 42 -10.47 -0.28 -7.62
N GLY A 43 -10.56 0.01 -8.92
CA GLY A 43 -10.91 1.34 -9.44
C GLY A 43 -12.25 1.90 -8.92
N ASP A 44 -13.23 1.04 -8.70
CA ASP A 44 -14.56 1.35 -8.16
C ASP A 44 -14.55 1.58 -6.63
N LEU A 45 -13.50 1.16 -5.93
CA LEU A 45 -13.35 1.35 -4.47
C LEU A 45 -12.59 2.63 -4.10
N ILE A 46 -11.99 3.31 -5.09
CA ILE A 46 -11.00 4.36 -4.86
C ILE A 46 -11.42 5.75 -5.38
N GLU A 47 -12.71 5.93 -5.69
CA GLU A 47 -13.24 7.21 -6.13
C GLU A 47 -13.03 8.30 -5.06
N GLY A 48 -12.58 9.49 -5.49
CA GLY A 48 -12.33 10.63 -4.60
C GLY A 48 -11.03 10.56 -3.80
N LYS A 49 -10.22 9.51 -3.94
CA LYS A 49 -8.91 9.36 -3.28
C LYS A 49 -7.78 9.93 -4.14
N GLU A 50 -6.64 10.22 -3.52
CA GLU A 50 -5.40 10.52 -4.24
C GLU A 50 -4.79 9.23 -4.78
N ILE A 51 -4.37 9.20 -6.06
CA ILE A 51 -3.93 7.97 -6.73
C ILE A 51 -2.55 8.16 -7.35
N HIS A 52 -1.59 7.33 -6.95
CA HIS A 52 -0.25 7.24 -7.53
C HIS A 52 -0.09 5.91 -8.27
N ARG A 53 0.05 6.00 -9.60
CA ARG A 53 0.20 4.84 -10.50
C ARG A 53 1.63 4.74 -10.96
N TYR A 54 2.20 3.55 -10.84
CA TYR A 54 3.55 3.23 -11.29
C TYR A 54 3.55 2.25 -12.45
N ALA A 55 4.60 2.29 -13.26
CA ALA A 55 4.93 1.25 -14.21
C ALA A 55 5.73 0.11 -13.52
N MET A 56 6.08 -0.92 -14.28
CA MET A 56 7.01 -1.95 -13.83
C MET A 56 8.41 -1.36 -13.57
N THR A 57 9.25 -2.06 -12.80
CA THR A 57 10.67 -1.72 -12.52
C THR A 57 10.91 -0.50 -11.62
N GLN A 58 9.85 -0.01 -10.98
CA GLN A 58 9.88 1.15 -10.07
C GLN A 58 9.54 0.77 -8.61
N GLU A 59 9.84 -0.47 -8.20
CA GLU A 59 9.49 -0.99 -6.88
C GLU A 59 10.10 -0.13 -5.75
N VAL A 60 11.40 0.19 -5.85
CA VAL A 60 12.11 0.97 -4.83
C VAL A 60 11.57 2.39 -4.72
N GLU A 61 11.36 3.06 -5.84
CA GLU A 61 10.78 4.40 -5.88
C GLU A 61 9.37 4.42 -5.27
N ARG A 62 8.54 3.44 -5.63
CA ARG A 62 7.19 3.26 -5.09
C ARG A 62 7.21 3.02 -3.58
N ALA A 63 8.16 2.23 -3.07
CA ALA A 63 8.33 1.96 -1.65
C ALA A 63 8.66 3.25 -0.87
N HIS A 64 9.63 4.03 -1.34
CA HIS A 64 9.97 5.32 -0.73
C HIS A 64 8.79 6.28 -0.74
N GLN A 65 8.09 6.41 -1.86
CA GLN A 65 6.93 7.30 -1.96
C GLN A 65 5.83 6.94 -0.96
N CYS A 66 5.52 5.65 -0.79
CA CYS A 66 4.53 5.19 0.19
C CYS A 66 4.91 5.57 1.62
N ILE A 67 6.18 5.37 1.98
CA ILE A 67 6.70 5.69 3.31
C ILE A 67 6.66 7.19 3.55
N ASP A 68 7.07 8.01 2.58
CA ASP A 68 7.09 9.47 2.70
C ASP A 68 5.67 10.06 2.82
N LEU A 69 4.73 9.57 2.00
CA LEU A 69 3.32 9.96 2.08
C LEU A 69 2.74 9.61 3.46
N ALA A 70 2.99 8.41 3.96
CA ALA A 70 2.47 7.99 5.26
C ALA A 70 3.13 8.79 6.42
N LYS A 71 4.44 9.06 6.34
CA LYS A 71 5.14 9.95 7.28
C LYS A 71 4.60 11.40 7.24
N SER A 72 4.11 11.86 6.09
CA SER A 72 3.47 13.18 5.97
C SER A 72 2.08 13.28 6.64
N GLY A 73 1.54 12.15 7.14
CA GLY A 73 0.26 12.11 7.87
C GLY A 73 -0.89 11.47 7.12
N LYS A 74 -0.65 10.94 5.90
CA LYS A 74 -1.68 10.29 5.08
C LYS A 74 -1.92 8.84 5.49
N ILE A 75 -3.13 8.35 5.23
CA ILE A 75 -3.44 6.92 5.30
C ILE A 75 -3.30 6.36 3.88
N VAL A 76 -2.25 5.56 3.69
CA VAL A 76 -1.80 5.07 2.38
C VAL A 76 -2.10 3.58 2.24
N SER A 77 -2.77 3.18 1.16
CA SER A 77 -2.85 1.77 0.74
C SER A 77 -1.95 1.51 -0.47
N LEU A 78 -0.90 0.72 -0.26
CA LEU A 78 -0.08 0.16 -1.33
C LEU A 78 -0.70 -1.14 -1.84
N VAL A 79 -1.35 -1.08 -3.01
CA VAL A 79 -2.10 -2.20 -3.59
C VAL A 79 -1.18 -3.15 -4.36
N SER A 80 -1.28 -4.43 -4.04
CA SER A 80 -0.59 -5.55 -4.69
C SER A 80 -1.60 -6.63 -5.11
N SER A 81 -1.39 -7.29 -6.25
CA SER A 81 -2.15 -8.49 -6.59
C SER A 81 -1.79 -9.66 -5.67
N GLY A 82 -2.74 -10.55 -5.40
CA GLY A 82 -2.50 -11.74 -4.59
C GLY A 82 -2.22 -11.38 -3.13
N ASP A 83 -1.14 -11.94 -2.60
CA ASP A 83 -0.62 -11.68 -1.26
C ASP A 83 0.64 -10.79 -1.34
N PRO A 84 0.69 -9.66 -0.63
CA PRO A 84 1.80 -8.70 -0.73
C PRO A 84 3.11 -9.19 -0.09
N GLY A 85 3.06 -10.26 0.70
CA GLY A 85 4.21 -10.96 1.27
C GLY A 85 4.83 -12.01 0.34
N ILE A 86 4.12 -12.42 -0.72
CA ILE A 86 4.60 -13.45 -1.66
C ILE A 86 5.00 -12.79 -2.98
N TYR A 87 6.31 -12.58 -3.17
CA TYR A 87 6.88 -11.85 -4.32
C TYR A 87 6.28 -10.44 -4.52
N GLY A 88 5.73 -9.85 -3.46
CA GLY A 88 5.11 -8.54 -3.45
C GLY A 88 5.98 -7.47 -2.82
N MET A 89 5.35 -6.37 -2.40
CA MET A 89 6.02 -5.17 -1.91
C MET A 89 6.37 -5.21 -0.42
N ALA A 90 5.85 -6.17 0.36
CA ALA A 90 5.97 -6.13 1.81
C ALA A 90 7.42 -6.21 2.30
N GLY A 91 8.19 -7.16 1.76
CA GLY A 91 9.61 -7.31 2.10
C GLY A 91 10.40 -6.03 1.85
N LEU A 92 10.19 -5.41 0.68
CA LEU A 92 10.87 -4.18 0.30
C LEU A 92 10.49 -3.00 1.22
N ILE A 93 9.21 -2.85 1.57
CA ILE A 93 8.78 -1.80 2.51
C ILE A 93 9.48 -1.97 3.87
N TYR A 94 9.49 -3.18 4.43
CA TYR A 94 10.13 -3.43 5.71
C TYR A 94 11.65 -3.27 5.66
N GLU A 95 12.30 -3.66 4.55
CA GLU A 95 13.73 -3.44 4.32
C GLU A 95 14.06 -1.94 4.29
N THR A 96 13.34 -1.16 3.48
CA THR A 96 13.54 0.30 3.39
C THR A 96 13.32 1.00 4.73
N LEU A 97 12.33 0.55 5.51
CA LEU A 97 12.10 1.08 6.87
C LEU A 97 13.25 0.72 7.81
N ALA A 98 13.69 -0.54 7.82
CA ALA A 98 14.79 -0.99 8.66
C ALA A 98 16.09 -0.22 8.39
N GLU A 99 16.41 0.06 7.12
CA GLU A 99 17.57 0.88 6.73
C GLU A 99 17.48 2.33 7.26
N SER A 100 16.27 2.84 7.47
CA SER A 100 16.04 4.17 8.04
C SER A 100 16.07 4.23 9.57
N GLY A 101 16.33 3.10 10.24
CA GLY A 101 16.32 2.99 11.71
C GLY A 101 14.93 2.93 12.33
N TRP A 102 13.92 2.53 11.54
CA TRP A 102 12.52 2.43 11.97
C TRP A 102 12.30 1.50 13.17
N ASN A 103 11.54 1.98 14.16
CA ASN A 103 11.04 1.22 15.29
C ASN A 103 9.51 0.99 15.15
N PRO A 104 9.06 -0.27 15.01
CA PRO A 104 7.63 -0.59 14.83
C PRO A 104 6.69 -0.11 15.94
N LYS A 105 7.21 0.20 17.14
CA LYS A 105 6.39 0.61 18.29
C LYS A 105 6.10 2.11 18.33
N ASP A 106 7.06 2.92 17.88
CA ASP A 106 7.08 4.35 18.15
C ASP A 106 7.02 5.21 16.87
N ASP A 107 7.29 4.62 15.70
CA ASP A 107 7.33 5.32 14.41
C ASP A 107 6.07 5.08 13.55
N LEU A 108 6.23 5.12 12.22
CA LEU A 108 5.18 4.86 11.25
C LEU A 108 4.54 3.48 11.48
N GLN A 109 3.21 3.45 11.61
CA GLN A 109 2.46 2.21 11.65
C GLN A 109 2.36 1.59 10.26
N VAL A 110 2.70 0.31 10.18
CA VAL A 110 2.62 -0.49 8.94
C VAL A 110 1.83 -1.75 9.22
N GLU A 111 0.84 -2.02 8.38
CA GLU A 111 -0.01 -3.22 8.44
C GLU A 111 0.00 -3.90 7.07
N ILE A 112 0.04 -5.24 7.09
CA ILE A 112 -0.07 -6.11 5.91
C ILE A 112 -1.38 -6.91 5.99
#